data_AF-A0A962SZG6-F1
#
_entry.id   AF-A0A962SZG6-F1
#
_cell.length_a   1.000
_cell.length_b   1.000
_cell.length_c   1.000
_cell.angle_alpha   90.00
_cell.angle_beta   90.00
_cell.angle_gamma   90.00
#
_symmetry.space_group_name_H-M   'P 1'
#
loop_
_entity.id
_entity.type
_entity.pdbx_description
1 polymer ?
#
loop_
_entity_poly.entity_id
_entity_poly.type
_entity_poly.pdbx_seq_one_letter_code
_entity_poly.pdbx_strand_id
1 'polypeptide(L)'
;MTKKSLEYCSLSYLNIWLSTDRKCCKALESGNRKEKLEALKNAASAYRIARNLPSKYEEESGKNRYEPVVEILETVKKPDLGVNPVAKIKEIEKAISKQYGNRSVLSLTTKFMWLTFKKPVLIYDSQARIALETPVGDLNAFYSKWKEAYEAKKHEVAQACDKLPSVYLYSVDQQQGTKSYVEEIASSDWFRERVFDIYLWNRGLDS
;
A
#
# COMPACT_ATOMS: atom_id res chain seq x y z
N MET A 1 -16.84 20.47 1.06
CA MET A 1 -15.46 20.23 1.53
C MET A 1 -14.49 20.51 0.39
N THR A 2 -13.30 21.03 0.69
CA THR A 2 -12.32 21.41 -0.33
C THR A 2 -11.53 20.19 -0.79
N LYS A 3 -11.69 19.81 -2.06
CA LYS A 3 -10.93 18.74 -2.72
C LYS A 3 -9.43 18.97 -2.51
N LYS A 4 -8.73 17.97 -1.98
CA LYS A 4 -7.28 18.04 -1.76
C LYS A 4 -6.53 18.07 -3.09
N SER A 5 -5.53 18.95 -3.22
CA SER A 5 -4.68 19.02 -4.41
C SER A 5 -3.65 17.89 -4.46
N LEU A 6 -3.03 17.69 -5.61
CA LEU A 6 -1.95 16.71 -5.76
C LEU A 6 -0.70 17.10 -4.97
N GLU A 7 -0.41 18.40 -4.80
CA GLU A 7 0.68 18.87 -3.92
C GLU A 7 0.44 18.52 -2.46
N TYR A 8 -0.80 18.65 -1.98
CA TYR A 8 -1.14 18.19 -0.64
C TYR A 8 -0.97 16.67 -0.52
N CYS A 9 -1.44 15.92 -1.52
CA CYS A 9 -1.34 14.45 -1.51
C CYS A 9 0.11 13.97 -1.59
N SER A 10 0.97 14.68 -2.33
CA SER A 10 2.39 14.33 -2.46
C SER A 10 3.13 14.52 -1.14
N LEU A 11 2.91 15.64 -0.46
CA LEU A 11 3.50 15.88 0.87
C LEU A 11 2.92 14.94 1.93
N SER A 12 1.61 14.69 1.88
CA SER A 12 0.95 13.74 2.77
C SER A 12 1.53 12.33 2.62
N TYR A 13 1.74 11.87 1.38
CA TYR A 13 2.35 10.57 1.15
C TYR A 13 3.82 10.52 1.57
N LEU A 14 4.60 11.58 1.31
CA LEU A 14 5.97 11.67 1.82
C LEU A 14 6.03 11.44 3.33
N ASN A 15 5.10 12.03 4.08
CA ASN A 15 5.04 11.88 5.52
C ASN A 15 4.67 10.46 5.96
N ILE A 16 3.71 9.82 5.27
CA ILE A 16 3.37 8.40 5.49
C ILE A 16 4.58 7.49 5.20
N TRP A 17 5.31 7.79 4.12
CA TRP A 17 6.51 7.05 3.72
C TRP A 17 7.59 7.10 4.80
N LEU A 18 7.93 8.31 5.26
CA LEU A 18 8.97 8.52 6.27
C LEU A 18 8.58 7.97 7.65
N SER A 19 7.31 8.10 8.05
CA SER A 19 6.86 7.63 9.36
C SER A 19 6.76 6.11 9.43
N THR A 20 6.26 5.47 8.37
CA THR A 20 5.71 4.12 8.44
C THR A 20 6.12 3.22 7.28
N ASP A 21 5.72 3.52 6.04
CA ASP A 21 5.83 2.57 4.92
C ASP A 21 7.28 2.18 4.64
N ARG A 22 8.23 3.13 4.70
CA ARG A 22 9.66 2.86 4.48
C ARG A 22 10.20 1.80 5.44
N LYS A 23 9.88 1.93 6.73
CA LYS A 23 10.35 1.00 7.78
C LYS A 23 9.77 -0.39 7.56
N CYS A 24 8.48 -0.46 7.24
CA CYS A 24 7.79 -1.72 6.95
C CYS A 24 8.37 -2.39 5.69
N CYS A 25 8.58 -1.64 4.61
CA CYS A 25 9.18 -2.16 3.38
C CYS A 25 10.57 -2.73 3.65
N LYS A 26 11.44 -1.99 4.35
CA LYS A 26 12.80 -2.43 4.67
C LYS A 26 12.80 -3.71 5.50
N ALA A 27 11.96 -3.77 6.53
CA ALA A 27 11.84 -4.95 7.38
C ALA A 27 11.30 -6.18 6.61
N LEU A 28 10.34 -6.00 5.70
CA LEU A 28 9.80 -7.10 4.89
C LEU A 28 10.79 -7.60 3.83
N GLU A 29 11.60 -6.72 3.28
CA GLU A 29 12.60 -7.04 2.27
C GLU A 29 13.81 -7.78 2.85
N SER A 30 14.37 -7.30 3.96
CA SER A 30 15.66 -7.80 4.47
C SER A 30 15.67 -8.17 5.96
N GLY A 31 14.54 -8.03 6.67
CA GLY A 31 14.47 -8.33 8.09
C GLY A 31 14.43 -9.81 8.41
N ASN A 32 14.80 -10.17 9.63
CA ASN A 32 14.58 -11.50 10.17
C ASN A 32 13.08 -11.75 10.45
N ARG A 33 12.73 -12.99 10.79
CA ARG A 33 11.33 -13.39 11.02
C ARG A 33 10.58 -12.49 12.01
N LYS A 34 11.21 -12.16 13.15
CA LYS A 34 10.62 -11.29 14.18
C LYS A 34 10.37 -9.88 13.65
N GLU A 35 11.32 -9.33 12.89
CA GLU A 35 11.19 -8.01 12.28
C GLU A 35 10.07 -7.96 11.24
N LYS A 36 9.92 -9.01 10.42
CA LYS A 36 8.83 -9.12 9.44
C LYS A 36 7.46 -9.16 10.09
N LEU A 37 7.31 -9.94 11.16
CA LEU A 37 6.05 -10.04 11.92
C LEU A 37 5.67 -8.69 12.54
N GLU A 38 6.64 -8.02 13.16
CA GLU A 38 6.42 -6.71 13.76
C GLU A 38 6.11 -5.63 12.69
N ALA A 39 6.74 -5.72 11.51
CA ALA A 39 6.43 -4.87 10.38
C ALA A 39 4.99 -5.06 9.88
N LEU A 40 4.52 -6.30 9.71
CA LEU A 40 3.12 -6.57 9.32
C LEU A 40 2.14 -6.08 10.37
N LYS A 41 2.44 -6.26 11.66
CA LYS A 41 1.61 -5.76 12.76
C LYS A 41 1.50 -4.23 12.74
N ASN A 42 2.63 -3.54 12.59
CA ASN A 42 2.67 -2.08 12.53
C ASN A 42 1.95 -1.55 11.29
N ALA A 43 2.18 -2.15 10.13
CA ALA A 43 1.43 -1.86 8.91
C ALA A 43 -0.07 -2.09 9.10
N ALA A 44 -0.47 -3.21 9.72
CA ALA A 44 -1.87 -3.53 9.92
C ALA A 44 -2.60 -2.50 10.80
N SER A 45 -1.90 -1.96 11.80
CA SER A 45 -2.40 -0.87 12.64
C SER A 45 -2.51 0.43 11.84
N ALA A 46 -1.43 0.85 11.16
CA ALA A 46 -1.38 2.08 10.38
C ALA A 46 -2.46 2.14 9.28
N TYR A 47 -2.66 1.02 8.57
CA TYR A 47 -3.69 0.89 7.54
C TYR A 47 -5.07 0.54 8.08
N ARG A 48 -5.24 0.36 9.41
CA ARG A 48 -6.50 -0.03 10.07
C ARG A 48 -7.12 -1.34 9.54
N ILE A 49 -6.26 -2.29 9.18
CA ILE A 49 -6.62 -3.62 8.66
C ILE A 49 -6.37 -4.75 9.67
N ALA A 50 -5.88 -4.45 10.87
CA ALA A 50 -5.60 -5.47 11.90
C ALA A 50 -6.83 -6.31 12.29
N ARG A 51 -8.04 -5.77 12.19
CA ARG A 51 -9.31 -6.49 12.46
C ARG A 51 -9.59 -7.64 11.49
N ASN A 52 -8.96 -7.62 10.31
CA ASN A 52 -9.09 -8.68 9.32
C ASN A 52 -8.33 -9.95 9.74
N LEU A 53 -7.36 -9.86 10.65
CA LEU A 53 -6.67 -11.01 11.24
C LEU A 53 -7.03 -11.12 12.73
N PRO A 54 -8.03 -11.94 13.11
CA PRO A 54 -8.56 -11.95 14.46
C PRO A 54 -7.53 -12.43 15.48
N SER A 55 -7.49 -11.82 16.68
CA SER A 55 -6.63 -12.25 17.79
C SER A 55 -6.93 -13.68 18.25
N LYS A 56 -8.19 -14.12 18.10
CA LYS A 56 -8.63 -15.50 18.35
C LYS A 56 -7.76 -16.55 17.63
N TYR A 57 -7.17 -16.20 16.49
CA TYR A 57 -6.23 -17.08 15.79
C TYR A 57 -5.04 -17.46 16.68
N GLU A 58 -4.51 -16.52 17.48
CA GLU A 58 -3.36 -16.77 18.36
C GLU A 58 -3.75 -17.73 19.49
N GLU A 59 -4.95 -17.57 20.03
CA GLU A 59 -5.52 -18.44 21.07
C GLU A 59 -5.75 -19.87 20.55
N GLU A 60 -6.30 -20.01 19.34
CA GLU A 60 -6.65 -21.31 18.77
C GLU A 60 -5.43 -22.06 18.18
N SER A 61 -4.49 -21.35 17.58
CA SER A 61 -3.34 -21.96 16.89
C SER A 61 -2.06 -22.00 17.71
N GLY A 62 -1.95 -21.21 18.78
CA GLY A 62 -0.72 -20.98 19.53
C GLY A 62 0.37 -20.23 18.74
N LYS A 63 0.04 -19.68 17.56
CA LYS A 63 0.99 -18.98 16.67
C LYS A 63 0.69 -17.48 16.61
N ASN A 64 1.71 -16.68 16.30
CA ASN A 64 1.52 -15.27 15.99
C ASN A 64 0.54 -15.11 14.81
N ARG A 65 -0.46 -14.24 14.92
CA ARG A 65 -1.49 -14.12 13.87
C ARG A 65 -0.98 -13.59 12.53
N TYR A 66 0.22 -13.04 12.45
CA TYR A 66 0.83 -12.60 11.18
C TYR A 66 1.75 -13.67 10.58
N GLU A 67 2.06 -14.74 11.31
CA GLU A 67 2.93 -15.85 10.88
C GLU A 67 2.52 -16.44 9.53
N PRO A 68 1.23 -16.81 9.31
CA PRO A 68 0.81 -17.39 8.04
C PRO A 68 0.96 -16.40 6.88
N VAL A 69 0.77 -15.11 7.14
CA VAL A 69 0.90 -14.08 6.11
C VAL A 69 2.35 -13.95 5.66
N VAL A 70 3.31 -13.92 6.59
CA VAL A 70 4.73 -13.84 6.22
C VAL A 70 5.14 -15.11 5.47
N GLU A 71 4.73 -16.30 5.92
CA GLU A 71 4.99 -17.57 5.20
C GLU A 71 4.48 -17.50 3.76
N ILE A 72 3.22 -17.08 3.56
CA ILE A 72 2.61 -16.98 2.24
C ILE A 72 3.36 -15.96 1.36
N LEU A 73 3.69 -14.78 1.87
CA LEU A 73 4.39 -13.74 1.11
C LEU A 73 5.81 -14.17 0.70
N GLU A 74 6.50 -14.94 1.55
CA GLU A 74 7.84 -15.46 1.25
C GLU A 74 7.85 -16.51 0.13
N THR A 75 6.71 -17.14 -0.18
CA THR A 75 6.58 -18.04 -1.35
C THR A 75 6.44 -17.29 -2.69
N VAL A 76 6.13 -15.99 -2.67
CA VAL A 76 5.85 -15.21 -3.88
C VAL A 76 7.14 -14.63 -4.45
N LYS A 77 7.41 -14.93 -5.73
CA LYS A 77 8.52 -14.30 -6.44
C LYS A 77 8.03 -13.08 -7.20
N LYS A 78 8.78 -11.98 -7.14
CA LYS A 78 8.42 -10.72 -7.82
C LYS A 78 8.12 -10.87 -9.33
N PRO A 79 8.86 -11.70 -10.11
CA PRO A 79 8.51 -11.95 -11.52
C PRO A 79 7.10 -12.49 -11.74
N ASP A 80 6.56 -13.28 -10.79
CA ASP A 80 5.22 -13.87 -10.90
C ASP A 80 4.11 -12.80 -10.90
N LEU A 81 4.41 -11.61 -10.36
CA LEU A 81 3.47 -10.48 -10.32
C LEU A 81 3.44 -9.72 -11.64
N GLY A 82 4.44 -9.85 -12.51
CA GLY A 82 4.59 -9.06 -13.73
C GLY A 82 3.59 -9.41 -14.84
N VAL A 83 3.24 -10.70 -14.97
CA VAL A 83 2.41 -11.20 -16.07
C VAL A 83 0.92 -10.99 -15.80
N ASN A 84 0.46 -11.35 -14.60
CA ASN A 84 -0.94 -11.18 -14.20
C ASN A 84 -1.05 -10.89 -12.70
N PRO A 85 -0.82 -9.62 -12.28
CA PRO A 85 -0.81 -9.26 -10.86
C PRO A 85 -2.16 -9.55 -10.19
N VAL A 86 -3.28 -9.36 -10.91
CA VAL A 86 -4.63 -9.58 -10.36
C VAL A 86 -4.87 -11.05 -10.02
N ALA A 87 -4.50 -11.97 -10.91
CA ALA A 87 -4.64 -13.40 -10.66
C ALA A 87 -3.80 -13.82 -9.46
N LYS A 88 -2.54 -13.37 -9.39
CA LYS A 88 -1.65 -13.71 -8.27
C LYS A 88 -2.14 -13.12 -6.95
N ILE A 89 -2.64 -11.89 -6.93
CA ILE A 89 -3.23 -11.30 -5.73
C ILE A 89 -4.45 -12.10 -5.26
N LYS A 90 -5.33 -12.54 -6.17
CA LYS A 90 -6.49 -13.37 -5.80
C LYS A 90 -6.07 -14.74 -5.24
N GLU A 91 -5.01 -15.34 -5.77
CA GLU A 91 -4.43 -16.57 -5.23
C GLU A 91 -3.94 -16.38 -3.78
N ILE A 92 -3.17 -15.30 -3.54
CA ILE A 92 -2.63 -14.96 -2.22
C ILE A 92 -3.75 -14.55 -1.25
N GLU A 93 -4.76 -13.82 -1.72
CA GLU A 93 -5.94 -13.45 -0.95
C GLU A 93 -6.67 -14.70 -0.46
N LYS A 94 -6.89 -15.68 -1.34
CA LYS A 94 -7.49 -16.97 -0.98
C LYS A 94 -6.64 -17.76 0.01
N ALA A 95 -5.32 -17.78 -0.18
CA ALA A 95 -4.39 -18.47 0.72
C ALA A 95 -4.42 -17.87 2.13
N ILE A 96 -4.38 -16.53 2.25
CA ILE A 96 -4.51 -15.83 3.53
C ILE A 96 -5.91 -16.07 4.10
N SER A 97 -6.96 -15.87 3.32
CA SER A 97 -8.36 -16.01 3.74
C SER A 97 -8.63 -17.36 4.40
N LYS A 98 -8.12 -18.45 3.81
CA LYS A 98 -8.25 -19.82 4.33
C LYS A 98 -7.69 -19.98 5.75
N GLN A 99 -6.61 -19.28 6.09
CA GLN A 99 -6.00 -19.34 7.43
C GLN A 99 -6.87 -18.69 8.51
N TYR A 100 -7.78 -17.79 8.12
CA TYR A 100 -8.61 -17.01 9.04
C TYR A 100 -10.11 -17.22 8.81
N GLY A 101 -10.52 -18.44 8.43
CA GLY A 101 -11.94 -18.80 8.35
C GLY A 101 -12.66 -18.29 7.10
N ASN A 102 -11.97 -18.19 5.96
CA ASN A 102 -12.53 -17.83 4.65
C ASN A 102 -13.19 -16.44 4.60
N ARG A 103 -12.62 -15.46 5.31
CA ARG A 103 -13.11 -14.07 5.33
C ARG A 103 -12.49 -13.22 4.22
N SER A 104 -13.15 -12.13 3.84
CA SER A 104 -12.60 -11.20 2.84
C SER A 104 -11.38 -10.47 3.40
N VAL A 105 -10.24 -10.65 2.73
CA VAL A 105 -8.95 -10.04 3.11
C VAL A 105 -8.30 -9.26 1.97
N LEU A 106 -9.01 -9.02 0.87
CA LEU A 106 -8.48 -8.37 -0.34
C LEU A 106 -7.73 -7.03 -0.09
N SER A 107 -8.31 -6.11 0.69
CA SER A 107 -7.64 -4.85 1.00
C SER A 107 -6.36 -5.07 1.83
N LEU A 108 -6.40 -6.00 2.79
CA LEU A 108 -5.24 -6.37 3.58
C LEU A 108 -4.15 -7.00 2.70
N THR A 109 -4.55 -7.94 1.83
CA THR A 109 -3.65 -8.64 0.92
C THR A 109 -2.90 -7.66 0.02
N THR A 110 -3.62 -6.75 -0.65
CA THR A 110 -2.97 -5.77 -1.54
C THR A 110 -2.06 -4.80 -0.79
N LYS A 111 -2.40 -4.39 0.43
CA LYS A 111 -1.55 -3.52 1.28
C LYS A 111 -0.25 -4.22 1.68
N PHE A 112 -0.34 -5.46 2.17
CA PHE A 112 0.86 -6.22 2.53
C PHE A 112 1.72 -6.57 1.33
N MET A 113 1.10 -7.00 0.21
CA MET A 113 1.84 -7.27 -1.02
C MET A 113 2.51 -6.01 -1.57
N TRP A 114 1.88 -4.83 -1.48
CA TRP A 114 2.53 -3.58 -1.86
C TRP A 114 3.73 -3.25 -0.97
N LEU A 115 3.63 -3.44 0.35
CA LEU A 115 4.77 -3.22 1.26
C LEU A 115 5.94 -4.19 0.99
N THR A 116 5.66 -5.40 0.50
CA THR A 116 6.70 -6.39 0.16
C THR A 116 7.30 -6.17 -1.22
N PHE A 117 6.48 -5.89 -2.23
CA PHE A 117 6.91 -5.92 -3.65
C PHE A 117 6.89 -4.55 -4.33
N LYS A 118 6.14 -3.60 -3.79
CA LYS A 118 5.77 -2.31 -4.40
C LYS A 118 5.11 -2.55 -5.76
N LYS A 119 5.80 -2.23 -6.87
CA LYS A 119 5.32 -2.52 -8.23
C LYS A 119 5.44 -4.02 -8.56
N PRO A 120 4.45 -4.63 -9.24
CA PRO A 120 3.27 -4.01 -9.90
C PRO A 120 1.96 -4.07 -9.08
N VAL A 121 2.02 -4.15 -7.75
CA VAL A 121 0.84 -4.25 -6.89
C VAL A 121 0.20 -2.87 -6.71
N LEU A 122 -1.13 -2.79 -6.82
CA LEU A 122 -1.92 -1.60 -6.48
C LEU A 122 -2.70 -1.88 -5.21
N ILE A 123 -2.84 -0.88 -4.35
CA ILE A 123 -3.58 -1.03 -3.10
C ILE A 123 -5.07 -0.94 -3.37
N TYR A 124 -5.79 -2.02 -3.10
CA TYR A 124 -7.26 -2.04 -3.15
C TYR A 124 -7.80 -1.42 -1.86
N ASP A 125 -8.15 -0.13 -1.91
CA ASP A 125 -8.74 0.62 -0.81
C ASP A 125 -10.20 0.98 -1.08
N SER A 126 -11.04 0.96 -0.05
CA SER A 126 -12.46 1.26 -0.19
C SER A 126 -12.73 2.68 -0.70
N GLN A 127 -11.93 3.66 -0.28
CA GLN A 127 -12.11 5.05 -0.72
C GLN A 127 -11.67 5.25 -2.16
N ALA A 128 -10.52 4.67 -2.54
CA ALA A 128 -10.09 4.68 -3.93
C ALA A 128 -11.09 3.98 -4.84
N ARG A 129 -11.68 2.86 -4.39
CA ARG A 129 -12.74 2.14 -5.11
C ARG A 129 -13.98 3.01 -5.34
N ILE A 130 -14.42 3.75 -4.30
CA ILE A 130 -15.54 4.68 -4.39
C ILE A 130 -15.23 5.78 -5.41
N ALA A 131 -14.05 6.40 -5.32
CA ALA A 131 -13.62 7.45 -6.25
C ALA A 131 -13.52 6.98 -7.72
N LEU A 132 -13.24 5.70 -7.93
CA LEU A 132 -13.18 5.06 -9.25
C LEU A 132 -14.51 4.42 -9.68
N GLU A 133 -15.55 4.49 -8.84
CA GLU A 133 -16.89 3.92 -9.07
C GLU A 133 -16.87 2.42 -9.42
N THR A 134 -15.96 1.66 -8.81
CA THR A 134 -15.79 0.23 -9.11
C THR A 134 -16.58 -0.67 -8.16
N PRO A 135 -17.12 -1.82 -8.60
CA PRO A 135 -17.86 -2.74 -7.74
C PRO A 135 -17.03 -3.27 -6.57
N VAL A 136 -17.70 -3.55 -5.44
CA VAL A 136 -17.04 -4.15 -4.26
C VAL A 136 -16.54 -5.56 -4.60
N GLY A 137 -15.23 -5.78 -4.42
CA GLY A 137 -14.57 -7.06 -4.64
C GLY A 137 -14.05 -7.25 -6.07
N ASP A 138 -14.39 -6.36 -7.01
CA ASP A 138 -13.94 -6.47 -8.39
C ASP A 138 -12.55 -5.85 -8.58
N LEU A 139 -11.52 -6.65 -8.27
CA LEU A 139 -10.13 -6.26 -8.43
C LEU A 139 -9.75 -5.98 -9.89
N ASN A 140 -10.40 -6.63 -10.88
CA ASN A 140 -10.10 -6.39 -12.30
C ASN A 140 -10.60 -5.01 -12.72
N ALA A 141 -11.86 -4.70 -12.40
CA ALA A 141 -12.42 -3.38 -12.67
C ALA A 141 -11.60 -2.28 -11.97
N PHE A 142 -11.25 -2.50 -10.70
CA PHE A 142 -10.38 -1.59 -9.94
C PHE A 142 -9.04 -1.34 -10.65
N TYR A 143 -8.31 -2.40 -11.01
CA TYR A 143 -7.01 -2.26 -11.69
C TYR A 143 -7.13 -1.53 -13.04
N SER A 144 -8.16 -1.85 -13.83
CA SER A 144 -8.37 -1.20 -15.13
C SER A 144 -8.66 0.29 -14.95
N LYS A 145 -9.62 0.64 -14.09
CA LYS A 145 -10.03 2.03 -13.86
C LYS A 145 -8.94 2.85 -13.19
N TRP A 146 -8.20 2.25 -12.27
CA TRP A 146 -7.07 2.90 -11.63
C TRP A 146 -5.99 3.26 -12.65
N LYS A 147 -5.62 2.33 -13.54
CA LYS A 147 -4.58 2.58 -14.56
C LYS A 147 -5.01 3.64 -15.57
N GLU A 148 -6.26 3.57 -16.03
CA GLU A 148 -6.87 4.58 -16.91
C GLU A 148 -6.81 5.97 -16.26
N ALA A 149 -7.28 6.08 -15.01
CA ALA A 149 -7.30 7.35 -14.29
C ALA A 149 -5.90 7.87 -13.94
N TYR A 150 -4.96 6.97 -13.60
CA TYR A 150 -3.57 7.35 -13.34
C TYR A 150 -2.90 7.88 -14.60
N GLU A 151 -3.04 7.20 -15.74
CA GLU A 151 -2.43 7.67 -17.00
C GLU A 151 -2.95 9.06 -17.37
N ALA A 152 -4.25 9.32 -17.19
CA ALA A 152 -4.84 10.65 -17.40
C ALA A 152 -4.31 11.74 -16.44
N LYS A 153 -3.81 11.37 -15.26
CA LYS A 153 -3.28 12.30 -14.24
C LYS A 153 -1.77 12.27 -14.05
N LYS A 154 -1.07 11.40 -14.79
CA LYS A 154 0.34 11.07 -14.60
C LYS A 154 1.25 12.29 -14.64
N HIS A 155 1.00 13.20 -15.59
CA HIS A 155 1.77 14.44 -15.71
C HIS A 155 1.55 15.37 -14.52
N GLU A 156 0.32 15.58 -14.08
CA GLU A 156 0.01 16.41 -12.90
C GLU A 156 0.60 15.81 -11.62
N VAL A 157 0.55 14.48 -11.48
CA VAL A 157 1.17 13.77 -10.35
C VAL A 157 2.68 13.97 -10.36
N ALA A 158 3.33 13.82 -11.51
CA ALA A 158 4.77 14.04 -11.65
C ALA A 158 5.15 15.47 -11.27
N GLN A 159 4.44 16.48 -11.80
CA GLN A 159 4.67 17.88 -11.45
C GLN A 159 4.52 18.16 -9.95
N ALA A 160 3.52 17.56 -9.30
CA ALA A 160 3.35 17.69 -7.85
C ALA A 160 4.47 17.02 -7.05
N CYS A 161 5.04 15.92 -7.56
CA CYS A 161 6.17 15.23 -6.96
C CYS A 161 7.49 15.98 -7.17
N ASP A 162 7.71 16.57 -8.35
CA ASP A 162 8.93 17.32 -8.68
C ASP A 162 9.08 18.60 -7.83
N LYS A 163 7.97 19.12 -7.28
CA LYS A 163 7.98 20.21 -6.30
C LYS A 163 8.30 19.76 -4.87
N LEU A 164 8.22 18.48 -4.53
CA LEU A 164 8.44 18.01 -3.16
C LEU A 164 9.79 18.40 -2.56
N PRO A 165 10.92 18.34 -3.29
CA PRO A 165 12.22 18.73 -2.74
C PRO A 165 12.29 20.20 -2.31
N SER A 166 11.44 21.10 -2.81
CA SER A 166 11.41 22.49 -2.35
C SER A 166 10.66 22.67 -1.02
N VAL A 167 9.89 21.67 -0.61
CA VAL A 167 9.07 21.68 0.63
C VAL A 167 9.52 20.61 1.63
N TYR A 168 10.71 20.03 1.46
CA TYR A 168 11.22 18.93 2.31
C TYR A 168 11.30 19.27 3.81
N LEU A 169 11.40 20.55 4.16
CA LEU A 169 11.42 21.02 5.56
C LEU A 169 10.11 20.74 6.30
N TYR A 170 9.00 20.52 5.58
CA TYR A 170 7.71 20.13 6.14
C TYR A 170 7.56 18.61 6.31
N SER A 171 8.64 17.85 6.10
CA SER A 171 8.65 16.41 6.34
C SER A 171 8.68 16.07 7.83
N VAL A 172 8.04 14.96 8.21
CA VAL A 172 7.95 14.49 9.61
C VAL A 172 9.27 13.96 10.18
N ASP A 173 10.27 13.71 9.33
CA ASP A 173 11.59 13.22 9.74
C ASP A 173 12.64 13.89 8.84
N GLN A 174 13.26 14.96 9.34
CA GLN A 174 14.26 15.72 8.58
C GLN A 174 15.64 15.03 8.53
N GLN A 175 15.91 14.07 9.43
CA GLN A 175 17.16 13.30 9.40
C GLN A 175 17.17 12.37 8.20
N GLN A 176 16.02 11.72 7.94
CA GLN A 176 15.88 10.85 6.78
C GLN A 176 15.38 11.57 5.53
N GLY A 177 14.44 12.50 5.68
CA GLY A 177 13.78 13.28 4.63
C GLY A 177 14.64 14.44 4.13
N THR A 178 15.92 14.20 3.86
CA THR A 178 16.81 15.19 3.27
C THR A 178 16.31 15.58 1.88
N LYS A 179 16.65 16.80 1.41
CA LYS A 179 16.26 17.27 0.07
C LYS A 179 16.62 16.28 -1.04
N SER A 180 17.85 15.77 -1.02
CA SER A 180 18.36 14.79 -1.98
C SER A 180 17.59 13.47 -1.92
N TYR A 181 17.30 12.97 -0.72
CA TYR A 181 16.49 11.75 -0.56
C TYR A 181 15.06 11.92 -1.07
N VAL A 182 14.43 13.06 -0.79
CA VAL A 182 13.08 13.38 -1.27
C VAL A 182 13.06 13.46 -2.80
N GLU A 183 14.05 14.08 -3.42
CA GLU A 183 14.19 14.16 -4.88
C GLU A 183 14.31 12.78 -5.53
N GLU A 184 15.17 11.91 -4.96
CA GLU A 184 15.33 10.54 -5.41
C GLU A 184 14.00 9.77 -5.39
N ILE A 185 13.33 9.71 -4.23
CA ILE A 185 12.12 8.89 -4.11
C ILE A 185 10.93 9.48 -4.88
N ALA A 186 10.78 10.80 -4.92
CA ALA A 186 9.66 11.46 -5.59
C ALA A 186 9.71 11.31 -7.11
N SER A 187 10.90 11.05 -7.67
CA SER A 187 11.08 10.74 -9.08
C SER A 187 10.65 9.33 -9.46
N SER A 188 10.55 8.42 -8.48
CA SER A 188 10.25 7.02 -8.72
C SER A 188 8.78 6.78 -9.05
N ASP A 189 8.52 5.83 -9.96
CA ASP A 189 7.15 5.47 -10.34
C ASP A 189 6.31 5.03 -9.14
N TRP A 190 6.84 4.14 -8.29
CA TRP A 190 6.06 3.60 -7.18
C TRP A 190 5.62 4.71 -6.22
N PHE A 191 6.43 5.76 -6.05
CA PHE A 191 6.07 6.89 -5.20
C PHE A 191 4.94 7.70 -5.83
N ARG A 192 5.06 8.01 -7.13
CA ARG A 192 4.04 8.74 -7.90
C ARG A 192 2.70 8.01 -7.93
N GLU A 193 2.73 6.69 -8.12
CA GLU A 193 1.53 5.83 -8.04
C GLU A 193 0.87 5.93 -6.65
N ARG A 194 1.66 5.99 -5.57
CA ARG A 194 1.13 6.13 -4.21
C ARG A 194 0.61 7.53 -3.89
N VAL A 195 1.22 8.58 -4.45
CA VAL A 195 0.63 9.93 -4.39
C VAL A 195 -0.76 9.92 -5.03
N PHE A 196 -0.91 9.23 -6.16
CA PHE A 196 -2.20 9.08 -6.80
C PHE A 196 -3.20 8.26 -5.96
N ASP A 197 -2.74 7.22 -5.25
CA ASP A 197 -3.60 6.50 -4.30
C ASP A 197 -4.12 7.40 -3.17
N ILE A 198 -3.28 8.28 -2.60
CA ILE A 198 -3.72 9.26 -1.59
C ILE A 198 -4.70 10.26 -2.18
N TYR A 199 -4.50 10.67 -3.44
CA TYR A 199 -5.44 11.52 -4.15
C TYR A 199 -6.82 10.85 -4.32
N LEU A 200 -6.85 9.60 -4.80
CA LEU A 200 -8.11 8.84 -4.92
C LEU A 200 -8.78 8.62 -3.56
N TRP A 201 -8.00 8.33 -2.52
CA TRP A 201 -8.53 8.17 -1.17
C TRP A 201 -9.27 9.42 -0.69
N ASN A 202 -8.70 10.61 -0.91
CA ASN A 202 -9.37 11.87 -0.55
C ASN A 202 -10.62 12.12 -1.42
N ARG A 203 -10.61 11.75 -2.70
CA ARG A 203 -11.79 11.87 -3.57
C ARG A 203 -12.94 10.97 -3.12
N GLY A 204 -12.64 9.77 -2.63
CA GLY A 204 -13.66 8.84 -2.12
C GLY A 204 -14.35 9.33 -0.85
N LEU A 205 -13.66 10.11 -0.01
CA LEU A 205 -14.26 10.74 1.18
C LEU A 205 -15.25 11.85 0.86
N ASP A 206 -15.10 12.50 -0.29
CA ASP A 206 -15.94 13.60 -0.75
C ASP A 206 -17.16 13.13 -1.57
N SER A 207 -17.29 11.82 -1.83
CA SER A 207 -18.34 11.20 -2.66
C SER A 207 -19.47 10.64 -1.80
#